data_AF-A0A5R9E621-F1
#
_entry.id   AF-A0A5R9E621-F1
#
_cell.length_a   1.000
_cell.length_b   1.000
_cell.length_c   1.000
_cell.angle_alpha   90.00
_cell.angle_beta   90.00
_cell.angle_gamma   90.00
#
_symmetry.space_group_name_H-M   'P 1'
#
loop_
_entity.id
_entity.type
_entity.pdbx_description
1 polymer ?
#
loop_
_entity_poly.entity_id
_entity_poly.type
_entity_poly.pdbx_seq_one_letter_code
_entity_poly.pdbx_strand_id
1 'polypeptide(L)'
;MTRSRTTGAADSRCPSCGAAVHRQWVGRVAALRVTADLTPLTPEQQQAVRTPNRLIWCLRQGGPHVPPQLRSISHFHPADCPHPHVTDHQCPPAEPTTLF
;
A
#
# COMPACT_ATOMS: atom_id res chain seq x y z
N MET A 1 -9.25 26.33 -17.90
CA MET A 1 -8.49 25.65 -16.82
C MET A 1 -9.27 24.43 -16.38
N THR A 2 -9.00 23.27 -16.98
CA THR A 2 -9.78 22.04 -16.73
C THR A 2 -9.14 21.28 -15.58
N ARG A 3 -9.84 21.17 -14.45
CA ARG A 3 -9.38 20.38 -13.30
C ARG A 3 -9.49 18.90 -13.67
N SER A 4 -8.37 18.28 -14.01
CA SER A 4 -8.26 16.83 -14.14
C SER A 4 -8.62 16.18 -12.80
N ARG A 5 -9.72 15.43 -12.77
CA ARG A 5 -10.05 14.56 -11.64
C ARG A 5 -9.07 13.39 -11.67
N THR A 6 -8.11 13.39 -10.76
CA THR A 6 -7.14 12.31 -10.61
C THR A 6 -7.86 11.06 -10.13
N THR A 7 -8.10 10.13 -11.06
CA THR A 7 -8.65 8.81 -10.78
C THR A 7 -7.66 8.07 -9.88
N GLY A 8 -8.04 7.86 -8.62
CA GLY A 8 -7.16 7.53 -7.50
C GLY A 8 -6.56 6.12 -7.49
N ALA A 9 -5.77 5.75 -8.49
CA ALA A 9 -5.00 4.50 -8.47
C ALA A 9 -3.77 4.47 -9.40
N ALA A 10 -3.60 5.42 -10.30
CA ALA A 10 -2.41 5.51 -11.13
C ALA A 10 -1.33 6.31 -10.39
N ASP A 11 -0.29 5.63 -9.92
CA ASP A 11 1.06 6.16 -9.70
C ASP A 11 1.17 7.37 -8.76
N SER A 12 0.57 7.27 -7.56
CA SER A 12 0.88 8.25 -6.52
C SER A 12 2.33 8.05 -6.05
N ARG A 13 3.07 9.16 -5.90
CA ARG A 13 4.39 9.15 -5.25
C ARG A 13 4.30 9.63 -3.82
N CYS A 14 5.15 9.10 -2.95
CA CYS A 14 5.35 9.62 -1.61
C CYS A 14 5.96 11.03 -1.70
N PRO A 15 5.36 12.06 -1.07
CA PRO A 15 5.88 13.42 -1.13
C PRO A 15 7.22 13.60 -0.40
N SER A 16 7.55 12.69 0.53
CA SER A 16 8.78 12.77 1.32
C SER A 16 9.97 12.08 0.65
N CYS A 17 9.78 10.85 0.13
CA CYS A 17 10.87 10.06 -0.45
C CYS A 17 10.74 9.79 -1.95
N GLY A 18 9.65 10.21 -2.59
CA GLY A 18 9.41 10.02 -4.02
C GLY A 18 9.02 8.59 -4.46
N ALA A 19 9.01 7.61 -3.54
CA ALA A 19 8.66 6.22 -3.85
C ALA A 19 7.25 6.08 -4.40
N ALA A 20 7.04 5.09 -5.29
CA ALA A 20 5.71 4.77 -5.82
C ALA A 20 4.86 4.10 -4.73
N VAL A 21 3.64 4.61 -4.51
CA VAL A 21 2.74 4.19 -3.43
C VAL A 21 1.29 4.09 -3.91
N HIS A 22 0.53 3.17 -3.30
CA HIS A 22 -0.91 3.09 -3.46
C HIS A 22 -1.62 3.70 -2.26
N ARG A 23 -2.52 4.66 -2.49
CA ARG A 23 -3.30 5.30 -1.42
C ARG A 23 -4.76 4.93 -1.50
N GLN A 24 -5.31 4.38 -0.42
CA GLN A 24 -6.71 3.95 -0.40
C GLN A 24 -7.30 3.99 1.00
N TRP A 25 -8.59 4.33 1.11
CA TRP A 25 -9.39 4.03 2.30
C TRP A 25 -9.80 2.55 2.31
N VAL A 26 -9.39 1.80 3.33
CA VAL A 26 -9.66 0.36 3.45
C VAL A 26 -10.61 0.11 4.61
N GLY A 27 -11.74 -0.54 4.33
CA GLY A 27 -12.79 -0.84 5.32
C GLY A 27 -14.09 -0.10 5.04
N ARG A 28 -15.17 -0.50 5.73
CA ARG A 28 -16.53 0.05 5.53
C ARG A 28 -17.02 0.90 6.70
N VAL A 29 -16.82 0.47 7.94
CA VAL A 29 -17.39 1.10 9.15
C VAL A 29 -16.34 1.86 9.99
N ALA A 30 -15.05 1.60 9.77
CA ALA A 30 -13.93 2.36 10.33
C ALA A 30 -12.79 2.31 9.31
N ALA A 31 -12.91 3.07 8.23
CA ALA A 31 -11.97 2.99 7.14
C ALA A 31 -10.60 3.54 7.56
N LEU A 32 -9.53 2.78 7.31
CA LEU A 32 -8.16 3.24 7.50
C LEU A 32 -7.67 3.88 6.22
N ARG A 33 -7.05 5.07 6.31
CA ARG A 33 -6.36 5.68 5.17
C ARG A 33 -4.98 5.07 5.04
N VAL A 34 -4.86 4.10 4.15
CA VAL A 34 -3.63 3.34 3.93
C VAL A 34 -2.81 3.99 2.83
N THR A 35 -1.49 4.05 3.04
CA THR A 35 -0.50 4.28 1.99
C THR A 35 0.39 3.04 1.96
N ALA A 36 0.30 2.24 0.90
CA ALA A 36 1.05 0.99 0.77
C ALA A 36 2.15 1.14 -0.28
N ASP A 37 3.24 0.40 -0.08
CA ASP A 37 4.22 0.18 -1.13
C ASP A 37 3.60 -0.61 -2.29
N LEU A 38 4.14 -0.43 -3.50
CA LEU A 38 3.75 -1.22 -4.67
C LEU A 38 4.65 -2.44 -4.89
N THR A 39 5.66 -2.63 -4.05
CA THR A 39 6.59 -3.77 -4.10
C THR A 39 5.95 -5.00 -3.44
N PRO A 40 5.71 -6.09 -4.18
CA PRO A 40 5.18 -7.33 -3.61
C PRO A 40 6.15 -7.97 -2.60
N LEU A 41 5.58 -8.59 -1.57
CA LEU A 41 6.30 -9.34 -0.55
C LEU A 41 6.11 -10.85 -0.75
N THR A 42 7.21 -11.59 -0.64
CA THR A 42 7.19 -13.05 -0.44
C THR A 42 6.55 -13.43 0.90
N PRO A 43 6.03 -14.66 1.08
CA PRO A 43 5.48 -15.10 2.36
C PRO A 43 6.43 -14.91 3.55
N GLU A 44 7.73 -15.17 3.35
CA GLU A 44 8.76 -15.00 4.37
C GLU A 44 8.93 -13.53 4.74
N GLN A 45 8.96 -12.64 3.74
CA GLN A 45 9.03 -11.19 3.97
C GLN A 45 7.78 -10.67 4.68
N GLN A 46 6.58 -11.18 4.35
CA GLN A 46 5.35 -10.80 5.03
C GLN A 46 5.43 -11.10 6.52
N GLN A 47 5.96 -12.26 6.92
CA GLN A 47 6.14 -12.60 8.32
C GLN A 47 7.19 -11.72 9.00
N ALA A 48 8.30 -11.44 8.32
CA ALA A 48 9.39 -10.64 8.87
C ALA A 48 9.01 -9.17 9.13
N VAL A 49 8.15 -8.58 8.28
CA VAL A 49 7.80 -7.14 8.39
C VAL A 49 6.51 -6.89 9.17
N ARG A 50 5.74 -7.93 9.49
CA ARG A 50 4.46 -7.78 10.19
C ARG A 50 4.70 -7.34 11.63
N THR A 51 4.11 -6.20 11.99
CA THR A 51 4.12 -5.70 13.37
C THR A 51 2.71 -5.21 13.74
N PRO A 52 2.42 -4.94 15.02
CA PRO A 52 1.13 -4.35 15.40
C PRO A 52 0.79 -3.06 14.64
N ASN A 53 1.81 -2.29 14.22
CA ASN A 53 1.66 -1.02 13.51
C ASN A 53 2.05 -1.10 12.03
N ARG A 54 2.26 -2.30 11.49
CA ARG A 54 2.61 -2.52 10.09
C ARG A 54 1.82 -3.69 9.55
N LEU A 55 0.79 -3.36 8.79
CA LEU A 55 -0.15 -4.32 8.25
C LEU A 55 0.30 -4.81 6.89
N ILE A 56 -0.17 -6.00 6.54
CA ILE A 56 -0.03 -6.58 5.22
C ILE A 56 -1.39 -6.46 4.53
N TRP A 57 -1.36 -6.10 3.25
CA TRP A 57 -2.53 -5.85 2.44
C TRP A 57 -2.49 -6.72 1.20
N CYS A 58 -3.62 -7.30 0.84
CA CYS A 58 -3.80 -7.95 -0.44
C CYS A 58 -4.11 -6.89 -1.50
N LEU A 59 -3.25 -6.78 -2.52
CA LEU A 59 -3.43 -5.88 -3.66
C LEU A 59 -4.20 -6.61 -4.76
N ARG A 60 -5.53 -6.57 -4.65
CA ARG A 60 -6.43 -7.18 -5.61
C ARG A 60 -6.36 -6.41 -6.92
N GLN A 61 -5.80 -7.03 -7.95
CA GLN A 61 -5.86 -6.52 -9.31
C GLN A 61 -7.29 -6.60 -9.82
N GLY A 62 -7.81 -5.48 -10.32
CA GLY A 62 -9.10 -5.43 -11.00
C GLY A 62 -8.99 -5.93 -12.44
N GLY A 63 -10.13 -6.02 -13.14
CA GLY A 63 -10.13 -6.17 -14.59
C GLY A 63 -9.54 -4.94 -15.30
N PRO A 64 -9.47 -4.91 -16.64
CA PRO A 64 -8.75 -3.89 -17.43
C PRO A 64 -9.10 -2.43 -17.14
N HIS A 65 -10.29 -2.17 -16.56
CA HIS A 65 -10.78 -0.84 -16.26
C HIS A 65 -11.04 -0.60 -14.76
N VAL A 66 -10.66 -1.55 -13.91
CA VAL A 66 -10.86 -1.47 -12.46
C VAL A 66 -9.52 -1.27 -11.80
N PRO A 67 -9.32 -0.17 -11.05
CA PRO A 67 -8.06 0.08 -10.39
C PRO A 67 -7.74 -1.00 -9.35
N PRO A 68 -6.45 -1.27 -9.07
CA PRO A 68 -6.05 -2.14 -7.97
C PRO A 68 -6.67 -1.70 -6.65
N GLN A 69 -7.09 -2.66 -5.82
CA GLN A 69 -7.69 -2.39 -4.53
C GLN A 69 -6.97 -3.11 -3.40
N LEU A 70 -6.60 -2.37 -2.36
CA LEU A 70 -6.15 -2.92 -1.10
C LEU A 70 -7.34 -3.56 -0.36
N ARG A 71 -7.07 -4.74 0.18
CA ARG A 71 -7.95 -5.49 1.06
C ARG A 71 -7.17 -5.92 2.30
N SER A 72 -7.81 -5.84 3.45
CA SER A 72 -7.26 -6.36 4.71
C SER A 72 -7.09 -7.87 4.60
N ILE A 73 -5.92 -8.38 5.00
CA ILE A 73 -5.75 -9.82 5.22
C ILE A 73 -6.23 -10.13 6.64
N SER A 74 -7.35 -10.84 6.74
CA SER A 74 -7.90 -11.32 8.01
C SER A 74 -7.97 -12.84 7.98
N HIS A 75 -8.54 -13.46 9.02
CA HIS A 75 -8.72 -14.90 9.09
C HIS A 75 -9.60 -15.49 7.97
N PHE A 76 -10.38 -14.66 7.26
CA PHE A 76 -11.16 -15.07 6.08
C PHE A 76 -10.39 -14.95 4.76
N HIS A 77 -9.14 -14.48 4.80
CA HIS A 77 -8.31 -14.38 3.61
C HIS A 77 -7.72 -15.76 3.27
N PRO A 78 -7.86 -16.25 2.03
CA PRO A 78 -7.34 -17.56 1.64
C PRO A 78 -5.81 -17.59 1.73
N ALA A 79 -5.26 -18.73 2.15
CA ALA A 79 -3.81 -18.92 2.24
C ALA A 79 -3.15 -18.84 0.84
N ASP A 80 -3.77 -19.47 -0.16
CA ASP A 80 -3.26 -19.54 -1.55
C ASP A 80 -3.79 -18.40 -2.43
N CYS A 81 -3.85 -17.18 -1.87
CA CYS A 81 -4.34 -16.03 -2.62
C CYS A 81 -3.38 -15.69 -3.79
N PRO A 82 -3.86 -15.61 -5.05
CA PRO A 82 -2.99 -15.36 -6.21
C PRO A 82 -2.62 -13.88 -6.37
N HIS A 83 -3.13 -13.00 -5.50
CA HIS A 83 -2.89 -11.57 -5.59
C HIS A 83 -1.62 -11.18 -4.82
N PRO A 84 -0.85 -10.19 -5.32
CA PRO A 84 0.31 -9.67 -4.59
C PRO A 84 -0.06 -9.17 -3.20
N HIS A 85 0.80 -9.44 -2.22
CA HIS A 85 0.72 -8.83 -0.90
C HIS A 85 1.74 -7.72 -0.77
N VAL A 86 1.32 -6.60 -0.20
CA VAL A 86 2.14 -5.41 0.03
C VAL A 86 1.99 -4.96 1.48
N THR A 87 2.78 -4.00 1.92
CA THR A 87 2.73 -3.47 3.29
C THR A 87 2.64 -1.96 3.30
N ASP A 88 2.39 -1.39 4.48
CA ASP A 88 2.39 0.06 4.68
C ASP A 88 3.73 0.66 4.26
N HIS A 89 3.65 1.76 3.52
CA HIS A 89 4.80 2.53 3.09
C HIS A 89 5.47 3.19 4.29
N GLN A 90 6.77 2.94 4.44
CA GLN A 90 7.63 3.64 5.38
C GLN A 90 8.75 4.30 4.61
N CYS A 91 8.87 5.62 4.76
CA CYS A 91 10.01 6.33 4.20
C CYS A 91 11.29 5.81 4.85
N PRO A 92 12.37 5.62 4.09
CA PRO A 92 13.68 5.41 4.70
C PRO A 92 13.98 6.62 5.60
N PRO A 93 14.71 6.43 6.71
CA PRO A 93 15.15 7.54 7.54
C PRO A 93 15.92 8.54 6.67
N ALA A 94 15.58 9.83 6.81
CA ALA A 94 16.34 10.88 6.16
C ALA A 94 17.79 10.80 6.65
N GLU A 95 18.75 10.87 5.73
CA GLU A 95 20.15 11.01 6.15
C GLU A 95 20.26 12.28 7.00
N PRO A 96 20.86 12.20 8.20
CA PRO A 96 21.02 13.38 9.04
C PRO A 96 21.92 14.37 8.30
N THR A 97 21.35 15.45 7.78
CA THR A 97 22.13 16.62 7.37
C THR A 97 22.67 17.27 8.64
N THR A 98 23.86 16.87 9.07
CA THR A 98 24.65 17.61 10.04
C THR A 98 25.13 18.91 9.41
N LEU A 99 24.29 19.94 9.50
CA LEU A 99 24.72 21.33 9.39
C LEU A 99 24.84 21.86 10.83
N PHE A 100 26.05 21.74 11.37
CA PHE A 100 26.52 22.53 12.52
C PHE A 100 27.44 23.63 11.99
#